data_AF-A0A2K1L483-F1
#
_entry.id   AF-A0A2K1L483-F1
#
_cell.length_a   1.000
_cell.length_b   1.000
_cell.length_c   1.000
_cell.angle_alpha   90.00
_cell.angle_beta   90.00
_cell.angle_gamma   90.00
#
_symmetry.space_group_name_H-M   'P 1'
#
loop_
_entity.id
_entity.type
_entity.pdbx_description
1 polymer ?
#
loop_
_entity_poly.entity_id
_entity_poly.type
_entity_poly.pdbx_seq_one_letter_code
_entity_poly.pdbx_strand_id
1 'polypeptide(L)'
;MDICTKRVWSKMTSDDKIEATERDVQILQELPDHLAMECLARVPLDNLHGVSKTWEDVIYDPYFQRLRAANGSTQLDWIYALVQMQDKSFKWRALDPHSSRWHDLPPPPHDMEFQLFNPGCIGVSYTVQCVSTSSKLVMIAGVKARKDGQPRMTVEPALDHPYIFDTRTSLWKRGSPFKVPRKWCVCGVVDEKVYVASGSGKDWSQELSKSAEVYNLENDKWEALQNLSTSKFSGEAMNAVSNNNKLYFVSGRGVFSKEGVVYDIITQSWSEMSPGLKQGWKGPCVAVNGKFYLIETPAGKLKVYAPERDEWDIIMVDSRLANLEVLIGTKGKIVAIEAASLKDDETNPGVLRVIDIASDAPQILDIPVQEGQVVCVQVLAMMNQPSKLERGQSYF
;
A
#
# COMPACT_ATOMS: atom_id res chain seq x y z
N MET A 1 -8.90 34.62 -22.78
CA MET A 1 -8.27 34.06 -24.00
C MET A 1 -8.26 32.57 -23.81
N ASP A 2 -9.31 31.94 -24.32
CA ASP A 2 -9.52 30.50 -24.32
C ASP A 2 -8.57 29.77 -25.26
N ILE A 3 -8.04 28.63 -24.80
CA ILE A 3 -7.46 27.58 -25.64
C ILE A 3 -8.17 26.29 -25.20
N CYS A 4 -9.34 26.00 -25.75
CA CYS A 4 -9.55 25.18 -26.95
C CYS A 4 -9.34 23.67 -26.71
N THR A 5 -10.38 23.01 -26.20
CA THR A 5 -10.64 21.58 -26.38
C THR A 5 -11.11 21.33 -27.82
N LYS A 6 -10.32 20.59 -28.62
CA LYS A 6 -10.78 20.02 -29.88
C LYS A 6 -11.26 18.59 -29.64
N ARG A 7 -12.57 18.36 -29.75
CA ARG A 7 -13.10 17.09 -30.26
C ARG A 7 -13.89 17.40 -31.52
N VAL A 8 -13.30 16.98 -32.62
CA VAL A 8 -13.94 16.83 -33.93
C VAL A 8 -15.08 15.84 -33.77
N TRP A 9 -16.21 16.02 -34.47
CA TRP A 9 -16.85 15.03 -35.35
C TRP A 9 -17.91 15.74 -36.21
N SER A 10 -18.00 15.25 -37.44
CA SER A 10 -18.54 15.91 -38.61
C SER A 10 -20.00 15.56 -38.90
N LYS A 11 -20.71 16.57 -39.40
CA LYS A 11 -21.91 16.57 -40.27
C LYS A 11 -23.25 16.12 -39.70
N MET A 12 -24.12 17.13 -39.57
CA MET A 12 -25.57 17.11 -39.41
C MET A 12 -26.31 16.39 -40.55
N THR A 13 -27.46 15.81 -40.22
CA THR A 13 -28.73 16.06 -40.93
C THR A 13 -29.86 16.20 -39.92
N SER A 14 -30.81 17.06 -40.27
CA SER A 14 -31.86 17.68 -39.47
C SER A 14 -33.06 16.78 -39.16
N ASP A 15 -33.89 17.29 -38.25
CA ASP A 15 -35.27 16.90 -37.97
C ASP A 15 -35.48 15.76 -36.97
N ASP A 16 -35.21 16.07 -35.70
CA ASP A 16 -36.27 16.06 -34.68
C ASP A 16 -35.84 16.89 -33.47
N LYS A 17 -36.66 17.89 -33.11
CA LYS A 17 -36.47 18.71 -31.91
C LYS A 17 -36.72 17.85 -30.68
N ILE A 18 -35.65 17.28 -30.14
CA ILE A 18 -35.58 16.90 -28.72
C ILE A 18 -34.58 17.88 -28.11
N GLU A 19 -35.08 18.85 -27.33
CA GLU A 19 -34.29 19.64 -26.39
C GLU A 19 -33.72 18.70 -25.31
N ALA A 20 -32.68 17.95 -25.67
CA ALA A 20 -31.77 17.37 -24.70
C ALA A 20 -30.82 18.49 -24.30
N THR A 21 -31.22 19.26 -23.29
CA THR A 21 -30.28 20.05 -22.50
C THR A 21 -29.17 19.11 -22.05
N GLU A 22 -27.96 19.26 -22.59
CA GLU A 22 -26.73 18.84 -21.90
C GLU A 22 -26.71 19.64 -20.60
N ARG A 23 -27.37 19.11 -19.56
CA ARG A 23 -27.23 19.64 -18.22
C ARG A 23 -25.79 19.35 -17.82
N ASP A 24 -24.97 20.40 -17.76
CA ASP A 24 -23.78 20.39 -16.94
C ASP A 24 -24.19 19.80 -15.59
N VAL A 25 -23.60 18.64 -15.27
CA VAL A 25 -23.94 17.89 -14.06
C VAL A 25 -23.33 18.65 -12.87
N GLN A 26 -24.02 19.69 -12.40
CA GLN A 26 -23.61 20.49 -11.24
C GLN A 26 -23.68 19.65 -9.97
N ILE A 27 -22.68 19.80 -9.09
CA ILE A 27 -22.62 19.10 -7.80
C ILE A 27 -23.78 19.56 -6.89
N LEU A 28 -23.94 20.87 -6.74
CA LEU A 28 -25.05 21.50 -6.04
C LEU A 28 -25.71 22.47 -7.02
N GLN A 29 -27.04 22.40 -7.15
CA GLN A 29 -27.75 23.33 -8.01
C GLN A 29 -27.48 24.77 -7.58
N GLU A 30 -27.20 25.63 -8.56
CA GLU A 30 -26.95 27.07 -8.37
C GLU A 30 -25.65 27.42 -7.65
N LEU A 31 -24.77 26.44 -7.38
CA LEU A 31 -23.48 26.68 -6.77
C LEU A 31 -22.35 26.24 -7.72
N PRO A 32 -21.30 27.06 -7.91
CA PRO A 32 -20.09 26.63 -8.59
C PRO A 32 -19.46 25.41 -7.91
N ASP A 33 -18.96 24.45 -8.71
CA ASP A 33 -18.45 23.17 -8.21
C ASP A 33 -17.37 23.31 -7.13
N HIS A 34 -16.47 24.30 -7.26
CA HIS A 34 -15.43 24.55 -6.25
C HIS A 34 -16.01 24.94 -4.87
N LEU A 35 -17.05 25.77 -4.83
CA LEU A 35 -17.74 26.13 -3.59
C LEU A 35 -18.58 24.98 -3.07
N ALA A 36 -19.17 24.19 -3.97
CA ALA A 36 -19.93 23.01 -3.59
C ALA A 36 -19.02 21.98 -2.89
N MET A 37 -17.84 21.72 -3.45
CA MET A 37 -16.82 20.88 -2.84
C MET A 37 -16.36 21.42 -1.49
N GLU A 38 -16.15 22.73 -1.32
CA GLU A 38 -15.83 23.31 -0.01
C GLU A 38 -16.94 23.11 1.04
N CYS A 39 -18.21 23.26 0.64
CA CYS A 39 -19.35 23.01 1.51
C CYS A 39 -19.43 21.53 1.92
N LEU A 40 -19.37 20.63 0.94
CA LEU A 40 -19.40 19.18 1.16
C LEU A 40 -18.18 18.70 1.96
N ALA A 41 -17.03 19.37 1.86
CA ALA A 41 -15.83 19.01 2.58
C ALA A 41 -15.97 19.17 4.11
N ARG A 42 -16.98 19.93 4.56
CA ARG A 42 -17.31 20.11 5.99
C ARG A 42 -18.31 19.08 6.51
N VAL A 43 -18.95 18.32 5.62
CA VAL A 43 -19.97 17.32 5.96
C VAL A 43 -19.31 15.97 6.26
N PRO A 44 -19.77 15.17 7.25
CA PRO A 44 -19.33 13.79 7.42
C PRO A 44 -19.54 12.95 6.15
N LEU A 45 -18.56 12.15 5.74
CA LEU A 45 -18.61 11.37 4.49
C LEU A 45 -19.75 10.34 4.47
N ASP A 46 -20.13 9.81 5.63
CA ASP A 46 -21.27 8.90 5.78
C ASP A 46 -22.59 9.51 5.29
N ASN A 47 -22.70 10.85 5.30
CA ASN A 47 -23.88 11.58 4.83
C ASN A 47 -23.78 11.97 3.35
N LEU A 48 -22.62 11.79 2.72
CA LEU A 48 -22.39 12.13 1.31
C LEU A 48 -22.64 10.93 0.40
N HIS A 49 -22.44 9.71 0.89
CA HIS A 49 -22.68 8.48 0.14
C HIS A 49 -24.16 8.28 -0.18
N GLY A 50 -24.43 7.77 -1.38
CA GLY A 50 -25.78 7.37 -1.80
C GLY A 50 -26.73 8.53 -2.09
N VAL A 51 -26.23 9.78 -2.12
CA VAL A 51 -27.01 10.98 -2.48
C VAL A 51 -27.15 11.11 -4.01
N SER A 52 -26.04 11.09 -4.74
CA SER A 52 -26.02 11.15 -6.21
C SER A 52 -24.71 10.59 -6.77
N LYS A 53 -24.68 10.17 -8.05
CA LYS A 53 -23.45 9.75 -8.73
C LYS A 53 -22.39 10.86 -8.74
N THR A 54 -22.82 12.11 -8.92
CA THR A 54 -21.94 13.28 -8.92
C THR A 54 -21.26 13.46 -7.57
N TRP A 55 -21.99 13.29 -6.46
CA TRP A 55 -21.41 13.39 -5.13
C TRP A 55 -20.47 12.22 -4.84
N GLU A 56 -20.80 11.03 -5.32
CA GLU A 56 -19.92 9.87 -5.25
C GLU A 56 -18.58 10.15 -5.96
N ASP A 57 -18.62 10.73 -7.16
CA ASP A 57 -17.40 11.12 -7.89
C ASP A 57 -16.60 12.21 -7.14
N VAL A 58 -17.29 13.17 -6.51
CA VAL A 58 -16.66 14.22 -5.69
C VAL A 58 -15.94 13.65 -4.48
N ILE A 59 -16.48 12.62 -3.82
CA ILE A 59 -15.82 11.97 -2.69
C ILE A 59 -14.41 11.49 -3.06
N TYR A 60 -14.24 11.01 -4.30
CA TYR A 60 -12.96 10.51 -4.80
C TYR A 60 -12.12 11.55 -5.54
N ASP A 61 -12.59 12.79 -5.64
CA ASP A 61 -11.87 13.86 -6.31
C ASP A 61 -10.63 14.31 -5.49
N PRO A 62 -9.43 14.39 -6.10
CA PRO A 62 -8.21 14.79 -5.39
C PRO A 62 -8.27 16.19 -4.78
N TYR A 63 -8.97 17.14 -5.42
CA TYR A 63 -9.15 18.49 -4.90
C TYR A 63 -10.11 18.48 -3.70
N PHE A 64 -11.20 17.73 -3.77
CA PHE A 64 -12.11 17.54 -2.62
C PHE A 64 -11.40 16.93 -1.40
N GLN A 65 -10.57 15.90 -1.60
CA GLN A 65 -9.78 15.28 -0.54
C GLN A 65 -8.80 16.26 0.12
N ARG A 66 -8.17 17.16 -0.67
CA ARG A 66 -7.31 18.23 -0.14
C ARG A 66 -8.11 19.23 0.70
N LEU A 67 -9.30 19.64 0.25
CA LEU A 67 -10.18 20.54 1.00
C LEU A 67 -10.61 19.94 2.35
N ARG A 68 -10.99 18.66 2.35
CA ARG A 68 -11.31 17.94 3.59
C ARG A 68 -10.12 17.88 4.54
N ALA A 69 -8.92 17.63 4.00
CA ALA A 69 -7.71 17.60 4.78
C ALA A 69 -7.38 18.97 5.41
N ALA A 70 -7.53 20.06 4.64
CA ALA A 70 -7.34 21.42 5.13
C ALA A 70 -8.34 21.79 6.25
N ASN A 71 -9.55 21.23 6.22
CA ASN A 71 -10.58 21.42 7.24
C ASN A 71 -10.40 20.58 8.51
N GLY A 72 -9.30 19.81 8.63
CA GLY A 72 -9.09 18.88 9.75
C GLY A 72 -9.99 17.64 9.71
N SER A 73 -10.79 17.49 8.65
CA SER A 73 -11.67 16.35 8.38
C SER A 73 -10.98 15.30 7.52
N THR A 74 -9.68 15.08 7.75
CA THR A 74 -8.98 13.90 7.22
C THR A 74 -9.62 12.68 7.86
N GLN A 75 -10.62 12.09 7.20
CA GLN A 75 -11.08 10.77 7.59
C GLN A 75 -9.86 9.85 7.63
N LEU A 76 -9.84 9.01 8.65
CA LEU A 76 -8.87 7.94 8.73
C LEU A 76 -9.09 7.07 7.50
N ASP A 77 -8.05 6.98 6.69
CA ASP A 77 -7.97 6.00 5.62
C ASP A 77 -8.24 4.62 6.26
N TRP A 78 -9.05 3.81 5.60
CA TRP A 78 -9.38 2.46 6.04
C TRP A 78 -8.12 1.60 6.11
N ILE A 79 -8.11 0.66 7.06
CA ILE A 79 -7.00 -0.25 7.25
C ILE A 79 -7.34 -1.58 6.58
N TYR A 80 -6.60 -1.94 5.54
CA TYR A 80 -6.79 -3.18 4.79
C TYR A 80 -5.76 -4.19 5.28
N ALA A 81 -6.24 -5.34 5.75
CA ALA A 81 -5.41 -6.41 6.27
C ALA A 81 -5.61 -7.69 5.47
N LEU A 82 -4.51 -8.33 5.10
CA LEU A 82 -4.52 -9.72 4.63
C LEU A 82 -4.48 -10.62 5.86
N VAL A 83 -5.50 -11.45 6.03
CA VAL A 83 -5.67 -12.33 7.17
C VAL A 83 -5.57 -13.77 6.71
N GLN A 84 -4.71 -14.57 7.35
CA GLN A 84 -4.75 -16.02 7.25
C GLN A 84 -5.77 -16.56 8.25
N MET A 85 -6.78 -17.25 7.72
CA MET A 85 -7.84 -17.89 8.49
C MET A 85 -7.37 -19.26 9.04
N GLN A 86 -8.13 -19.83 9.98
CA GLN A 86 -7.82 -21.14 10.59
C GLN A 86 -7.77 -22.29 9.57
N ASP A 87 -8.54 -22.20 8.49
CA ASP A 87 -8.52 -23.14 7.36
C ASP A 87 -7.31 -22.94 6.42
N LYS A 88 -6.37 -22.06 6.80
CA LYS A 88 -5.20 -21.61 6.02
C LYS A 88 -5.54 -20.83 4.75
N SER A 89 -6.81 -20.50 4.52
CA SER A 89 -7.21 -19.60 3.44
C SER A 89 -6.80 -18.16 3.76
N PHE A 90 -6.57 -17.36 2.72
CA PHE A 90 -6.23 -15.95 2.85
C PHE A 90 -7.43 -15.11 2.44
N LYS A 91 -7.77 -14.13 3.28
CA LYS A 91 -8.86 -13.18 3.01
C LYS A 91 -8.41 -11.75 3.29
N TRP A 92 -8.81 -10.84 2.42
CA TRP A 92 -8.65 -9.41 2.68
C TRP A 92 -9.84 -8.89 3.49
N ARG A 93 -9.56 -8.15 4.55
CA ARG A 93 -10.57 -7.44 5.35
C ARG A 93 -10.18 -5.98 5.47
N ALA A 94 -11.16 -5.08 5.44
CA ALA A 94 -10.98 -3.66 5.69
C ALA A 94 -11.64 -3.27 7.01
N LEU A 95 -10.88 -2.61 7.88
CA LEU A 95 -11.40 -2.01 9.11
C LEU A 95 -11.82 -0.57 8.82
N ASP A 96 -13.09 -0.29 9.06
CA ASP A 96 -13.58 1.07 9.21
C ASP A 96 -13.23 1.58 10.62
N PRO A 97 -12.31 2.55 10.74
CA PRO A 97 -11.89 3.09 12.04
C PRO A 97 -12.98 3.90 12.74
N HIS A 98 -14.01 4.39 12.03
CA HIS A 98 -15.09 5.15 12.65
C HIS A 98 -16.09 4.22 13.34
N SER A 99 -16.58 3.20 12.62
CA SER A 99 -17.52 2.22 13.19
C SER A 99 -16.83 1.08 13.96
N SER A 100 -15.50 0.98 13.88
CA SER A 100 -14.71 -0.14 14.41
C SER A 100 -15.20 -1.50 13.88
N ARG A 101 -15.65 -1.53 12.62
CA ARG A 101 -16.17 -2.74 11.96
C ARG A 101 -15.23 -3.22 10.88
N TRP A 102 -15.08 -4.54 10.82
CA TRP A 102 -14.39 -5.22 9.73
C TRP A 102 -15.36 -5.55 8.60
N HIS A 103 -14.92 -5.32 7.37
CA HIS A 103 -15.62 -5.62 6.13
C HIS A 103 -14.80 -6.58 5.29
N ASP A 104 -15.41 -7.63 4.76
CA ASP A 104 -14.72 -8.55 3.86
C ASP A 104 -14.64 -7.95 2.45
N LEU A 105 -13.46 -8.02 1.85
CA LEU A 105 -13.29 -7.71 0.44
C LEU A 105 -13.81 -8.88 -0.41
N PRO A 106 -14.23 -8.62 -1.67
CA PRO A 106 -14.49 -9.70 -2.60
C PRO A 106 -13.25 -10.59 -2.76
N PRO A 107 -13.43 -11.89 -3.02
CA PRO A 107 -12.29 -12.79 -3.20
C PRO A 107 -11.46 -12.36 -4.41
N PRO A 108 -10.12 -12.52 -4.35
CA PRO A 108 -9.28 -12.30 -5.52
C PRO A 108 -9.64 -13.29 -6.64
N PRO A 109 -9.26 -13.01 -7.91
CA PRO A 109 -9.65 -13.81 -9.07
C PRO A 109 -9.19 -15.28 -9.04
N HIS A 110 -8.21 -15.59 -8.20
CA HIS A 110 -7.65 -16.93 -8.05
C HIS A 110 -7.31 -17.19 -6.58
N ASP A 111 -7.41 -18.45 -6.16
CA ASP A 111 -6.95 -18.88 -4.84
C ASP A 111 -5.45 -18.63 -4.72
N MET A 112 -5.07 -17.91 -3.68
CA MET A 112 -3.68 -17.53 -3.45
C MET A 112 -3.11 -18.43 -2.34
N GLU A 113 -2.04 -19.18 -2.66
CA GLU A 113 -1.29 -19.95 -1.68
C GLU A 113 0.02 -19.22 -1.36
N PHE A 114 0.22 -18.87 -0.08
CA PHE A 114 1.46 -18.26 0.41
C PHE A 114 2.11 -19.10 1.49
N GLN A 115 3.45 -19.18 1.44
CA GLN A 115 4.28 -19.79 2.46
C GLN A 115 4.74 -18.71 3.44
N LEU A 116 4.16 -18.68 4.63
CA LEU A 116 4.45 -17.63 5.61
C LEU A 116 5.77 -17.84 6.37
N PHE A 117 6.21 -19.10 6.49
CA PHE A 117 7.46 -19.42 7.18
C PHE A 117 8.57 -19.66 6.17
N ASN A 118 9.64 -18.89 6.26
CA ASN A 118 10.82 -19.03 5.40
C ASN A 118 11.92 -19.82 6.14
N PRO A 119 12.28 -21.05 5.71
CA PRO A 119 13.19 -21.93 6.45
C PRO A 119 14.68 -21.52 6.44
N GLY A 120 15.05 -20.29 6.09
CA GLY A 120 16.47 -19.90 5.91
C GLY A 120 16.86 -18.44 6.09
N CYS A 121 15.98 -17.55 6.55
CA CYS A 121 16.30 -16.11 6.69
C CYS A 121 16.24 -15.66 8.16
N ILE A 122 17.27 -14.92 8.59
CA ILE A 122 17.43 -14.36 9.96
C ILE A 122 16.78 -12.94 10.03
N GLY A 123 15.84 -12.63 9.12
CA GLY A 123 15.34 -11.28 8.84
C GLY A 123 13.81 -11.17 8.87
N VAL A 124 13.30 -9.95 8.73
CA VAL A 124 11.88 -9.59 8.77
C VAL A 124 11.19 -10.25 7.57
N SER A 125 10.13 -11.01 7.82
CA SER A 125 9.50 -11.83 6.77
C SER A 125 8.30 -11.10 6.14
N TYR A 126 8.52 -10.28 5.11
CA TYR A 126 7.40 -9.86 4.24
C TYR A 126 7.05 -11.02 3.28
N THR A 127 6.27 -11.95 3.81
CA THR A 127 5.85 -13.18 3.12
C THR A 127 5.00 -12.90 1.89
N VAL A 128 4.18 -11.85 1.98
CA VAL A 128 3.37 -11.28 0.92
C VAL A 128 3.67 -9.79 0.83
N GLN A 129 4.25 -9.40 -0.30
CA GLN A 129 4.63 -8.02 -0.58
C GLN A 129 3.48 -7.30 -1.29
N CYS A 130 2.92 -6.32 -0.57
CA CYS A 130 1.86 -5.46 -1.05
C CYS A 130 2.30 -4.00 -0.95
N VAL A 131 1.77 -3.19 -1.85
CA VAL A 131 1.88 -1.73 -1.80
C VAL A 131 0.51 -1.11 -2.02
N SER A 132 0.30 0.11 -1.55
CA SER A 132 -0.95 0.84 -1.78
C SER A 132 -0.74 2.25 -2.29
N THR A 133 -1.60 2.66 -3.22
CA THR A 133 -1.86 4.08 -3.50
C THR A 133 -3.01 4.55 -2.63
N SER A 134 -3.47 5.79 -2.83
CA SER A 134 -4.65 6.30 -2.12
C SER A 134 -5.91 5.46 -2.34
N SER A 135 -6.06 4.80 -3.51
CA SER A 135 -7.28 4.07 -3.86
C SER A 135 -7.04 2.65 -4.40
N LYS A 136 -5.78 2.23 -4.58
CA LYS A 136 -5.47 0.90 -5.13
C LYS A 136 -4.56 0.13 -4.22
N LEU A 137 -4.94 -1.10 -3.90
CA LEU A 137 -4.10 -2.07 -3.21
C LEU A 137 -3.51 -3.01 -4.25
N VAL A 138 -2.18 -3.17 -4.24
CA VAL A 138 -1.47 -3.96 -5.24
C VAL A 138 -0.65 -5.05 -4.57
N MET A 139 -0.97 -6.30 -4.88
CA MET A 139 -0.18 -7.47 -4.48
C MET A 139 0.87 -7.73 -5.57
N ILE A 140 2.15 -7.69 -5.20
CA ILE A 140 3.27 -7.69 -6.15
C ILE A 140 4.09 -8.96 -6.08
N ALA A 141 4.45 -9.41 -4.89
CA ALA A 141 5.30 -10.58 -4.74
C ALA A 141 4.89 -11.39 -3.52
N GLY A 142 5.32 -12.65 -3.52
CA GLY A 142 5.13 -13.56 -2.41
C GLY A 142 5.87 -14.85 -2.67
N VAL A 143 5.93 -15.71 -1.66
CA VAL A 143 6.56 -17.03 -1.77
C VAL A 143 5.51 -18.12 -1.63
N LYS A 144 5.66 -19.20 -2.40
CA LYS A 144 4.91 -20.45 -2.22
C LYS A 144 5.85 -21.63 -2.11
N ALA A 145 5.48 -22.61 -1.30
CA ALA A 145 6.26 -23.83 -1.12
C ALA A 145 6.07 -24.74 -2.34
N ARG A 146 7.18 -25.29 -2.84
CA ARG A 146 7.16 -26.27 -3.92
C ARG A 146 6.77 -27.64 -3.35
N LYS A 147 5.78 -28.27 -3.94
CA LYS A 147 5.30 -29.62 -3.60
C LYS A 147 5.91 -30.65 -4.58
N ASP A 148 7.23 -30.84 -4.56
CA ASP A 148 7.95 -31.73 -5.50
C ASP A 148 8.48 -33.03 -4.88
N GLY A 149 8.03 -33.38 -3.67
CA GLY A 149 8.41 -34.63 -2.99
C GLY A 149 9.87 -34.66 -2.49
N GLN A 150 10.59 -33.55 -2.57
CA GLN A 150 11.95 -33.44 -2.06
C GLN A 150 11.95 -33.26 -0.53
N PRO A 151 12.97 -33.77 0.18
CA PRO A 151 13.07 -33.65 1.64
C PRO A 151 13.39 -32.22 2.11
N ARG A 152 13.88 -31.35 1.23
CA ARG A 152 14.12 -29.92 1.52
C ARG A 152 13.00 -29.07 0.93
N MET A 153 12.38 -28.24 1.78
CA MET A 153 11.42 -27.23 1.34
C MET A 153 12.12 -26.25 0.39
N THR A 154 11.66 -26.20 -0.86
CA THR A 154 12.06 -25.18 -1.82
C THR A 154 10.93 -24.20 -2.04
N VAL A 155 11.25 -22.92 -2.29
CA VAL A 155 10.25 -21.86 -2.45
C VAL A 155 10.37 -21.20 -3.82
N GLU A 156 9.23 -20.85 -4.41
CA GLU A 156 9.14 -20.17 -5.70
C GLU A 156 8.24 -18.92 -5.61
N PRO A 157 8.34 -17.98 -6.57
CA PRO A 157 7.43 -16.83 -6.62
C PRO A 157 5.96 -17.30 -6.64
N ALA A 158 5.15 -16.71 -5.77
CA ALA A 158 3.72 -17.03 -5.66
C ALA A 158 2.88 -16.37 -6.75
N LEU A 159 3.30 -15.20 -7.24
CA LEU A 159 2.50 -14.36 -8.14
C LEU A 159 3.17 -14.25 -9.50
N ASP A 160 2.39 -14.45 -10.56
CA ASP A 160 2.82 -14.27 -11.96
C ASP A 160 2.34 -12.94 -12.57
N HIS A 161 1.37 -12.28 -11.93
CA HIS A 161 0.84 -10.96 -12.27
C HIS A 161 0.64 -10.13 -10.99
N PRO A 162 0.65 -8.79 -11.10
CA PRO A 162 0.15 -7.94 -10.04
C PRO A 162 -1.38 -8.09 -9.93
N TYR A 163 -1.88 -8.26 -8.71
CA TYR A 163 -3.32 -8.23 -8.42
C TYR A 163 -3.67 -6.89 -7.79
N ILE A 164 -4.61 -6.18 -8.40
CA ILE A 164 -4.95 -4.80 -8.07
C ILE A 164 -6.39 -4.76 -7.59
N PHE A 165 -6.61 -4.36 -6.36
CA PHE A 165 -7.93 -4.04 -5.84
C PHE A 165 -8.15 -2.54 -5.88
N ASP A 166 -9.21 -2.09 -6.53
CA ASP A 166 -9.58 -0.68 -6.60
C ASP A 166 -10.71 -0.39 -5.61
N THR A 167 -10.46 0.50 -4.64
CA THR A 167 -11.43 0.83 -3.59
C THR A 167 -12.66 1.58 -4.11
N ARG A 168 -12.57 2.21 -5.28
CA ARG A 168 -13.68 2.96 -5.90
C ARG A 168 -14.68 2.04 -6.57
N THR A 169 -14.20 0.98 -7.20
CA THR A 169 -15.05 -0.01 -7.88
C THR A 169 -15.34 -1.21 -6.99
N SER A 170 -14.55 -1.41 -5.95
CA SER A 170 -14.57 -2.58 -5.08
C SER A 170 -14.39 -3.88 -5.86
N LEU A 171 -13.55 -3.84 -6.89
CA LEU A 171 -13.26 -4.98 -7.75
C LEU A 171 -11.76 -5.25 -7.82
N TRP A 172 -11.44 -6.53 -7.97
CA TRP A 172 -10.11 -6.99 -8.31
C TRP A 172 -9.90 -6.97 -9.81
N LYS A 173 -8.71 -6.55 -10.22
CA LYS A 173 -8.19 -6.65 -11.58
C LYS A 173 -6.85 -7.38 -11.55
N ARG A 174 -6.64 -8.26 -12.51
CA ARG A 174 -5.31 -8.80 -12.84
C ARG A 174 -4.61 -7.82 -13.79
N GLY A 175 -3.46 -7.31 -13.38
CA GLY A 175 -2.65 -6.43 -14.23
C GLY A 175 -1.75 -7.21 -15.20
N SER A 176 -0.93 -6.51 -15.97
CA SER A 176 0.01 -7.09 -16.93
C SER A 176 1.04 -8.01 -16.26
N PRO A 177 1.35 -9.18 -16.85
CA PRO A 177 2.25 -10.17 -16.27
C PRO A 177 3.63 -9.61 -15.98
N PHE A 178 4.29 -10.14 -14.94
CA PHE A 178 5.72 -9.90 -14.75
C PHE A 178 6.50 -10.54 -15.89
N LYS A 179 7.55 -9.86 -16.38
CA LYS A 179 8.50 -10.49 -17.30
C LYS A 179 9.18 -11.70 -16.64
N VAL A 180 9.55 -11.55 -15.37
CA VAL A 180 10.05 -12.63 -14.52
C VAL A 180 9.40 -12.48 -13.15
N PRO A 181 8.54 -13.41 -12.71
CA PRO A 181 8.01 -13.44 -11.35
C PRO A 181 9.11 -13.41 -10.29
N ARG A 182 8.93 -12.63 -9.22
CA ARG A 182 9.97 -12.40 -8.21
C ARG A 182 9.50 -12.79 -6.80
N LYS A 183 10.42 -13.31 -6.00
CA LYS A 183 10.38 -13.40 -4.54
C LYS A 183 11.51 -12.57 -3.96
N TRP A 184 11.37 -12.14 -2.70
CA TRP A 184 12.41 -11.42 -1.96
C TRP A 184 12.93 -10.16 -2.67
N CYS A 185 12.03 -9.43 -3.33
CA CYS A 185 12.37 -8.19 -4.01
C CYS A 185 12.16 -6.98 -3.09
N VAL A 186 12.57 -5.82 -3.58
CA VAL A 186 12.20 -4.53 -3.00
C VAL A 186 10.94 -4.05 -3.73
N CYS A 187 9.90 -3.67 -3.00
CA CYS A 187 8.72 -3.03 -3.57
C CYS A 187 8.46 -1.66 -2.93
N GLY A 188 8.12 -0.66 -3.74
CA GLY A 188 7.73 0.67 -3.28
C GLY A 188 6.71 1.29 -4.20
N VAL A 189 6.09 2.38 -3.75
CA VAL A 189 5.07 3.09 -4.52
C VAL A 189 5.31 4.58 -4.42
N VAL A 190 5.22 5.25 -5.57
CA VAL A 190 5.16 6.71 -5.65
C VAL A 190 4.08 7.05 -6.67
N ASP A 191 3.12 7.87 -6.26
CA ASP A 191 1.91 8.17 -7.04
C ASP A 191 1.22 6.88 -7.53
N GLU A 192 0.88 6.80 -8.82
CA GLU A 192 0.26 5.62 -9.46
C GLU A 192 1.31 4.69 -10.11
N LYS A 193 2.55 4.69 -9.58
CA LYS A 193 3.64 3.84 -10.06
C LYS A 193 4.18 2.94 -8.96
N VAL A 194 4.22 1.65 -9.24
CA VAL A 194 4.81 0.63 -8.38
C VAL A 194 6.21 0.30 -8.87
N TYR A 195 7.19 0.41 -7.98
CA TYR A 195 8.59 0.16 -8.29
C TYR A 195 8.99 -1.17 -7.68
N VAL A 196 9.61 -2.03 -8.49
CA VAL A 196 10.11 -3.34 -8.08
C VAL A 196 11.60 -3.41 -8.42
N ALA A 197 12.44 -3.72 -7.44
CA ALA A 197 13.87 -3.81 -7.65
C ALA A 197 14.46 -5.07 -7.01
N SER A 198 15.51 -5.62 -7.62
CA SER A 198 16.20 -6.82 -7.15
C SER A 198 15.26 -8.04 -7.01
N GLY A 199 15.58 -8.95 -6.09
CA GLY A 199 14.85 -10.19 -5.86
C GLY A 199 15.39 -11.39 -6.63
N SER A 200 14.69 -12.50 -6.44
CA SER A 200 15.03 -13.80 -6.98
C SER A 200 13.84 -14.39 -7.72
N GLY A 201 14.09 -15.09 -8.83
CA GLY A 201 13.03 -15.73 -9.61
C GLY A 201 12.65 -17.07 -8.98
N LYS A 202 12.30 -18.04 -9.84
CA LYS A 202 12.28 -19.45 -9.44
C LYS A 202 13.67 -19.85 -8.92
N ASP A 203 14.68 -19.62 -9.74
CA ASP A 203 16.09 -19.75 -9.41
C ASP A 203 16.74 -18.37 -9.25
N TRP A 204 17.85 -18.31 -8.52
CA TRP A 204 18.62 -17.07 -8.40
C TRP A 204 19.40 -16.80 -9.68
N SER A 205 19.38 -15.55 -10.15
CA SER A 205 20.23 -15.10 -11.24
C SER A 205 20.79 -13.71 -10.95
N GLN A 206 22.03 -13.47 -11.37
CA GLN A 206 22.68 -12.18 -11.14
C GLN A 206 21.97 -11.05 -11.90
N GLU A 207 21.49 -11.31 -13.12
CA GLU A 207 20.77 -10.33 -13.93
C GLU A 207 19.48 -9.86 -13.23
N LEU A 208 18.64 -10.80 -12.75
CA LEU A 208 17.40 -10.45 -12.05
C LEU A 208 17.68 -9.75 -10.71
N SER A 209 18.70 -10.21 -9.98
CA SER A 209 19.07 -9.63 -8.68
C SER A 209 19.50 -8.17 -8.76
N LYS A 210 19.90 -7.70 -9.95
CA LYS A 210 20.29 -6.30 -10.20
C LYS A 210 19.24 -5.52 -10.99
N SER A 211 18.24 -6.17 -11.57
CA SER A 211 17.26 -5.46 -12.39
C SER A 211 16.24 -4.71 -11.54
N ALA A 212 15.67 -3.66 -12.14
CA ALA A 212 14.57 -2.91 -11.57
C ALA A 212 13.56 -2.58 -12.67
N GLU A 213 12.30 -2.53 -12.29
CA GLU A 213 11.16 -2.29 -13.19
C GLU A 213 10.15 -1.40 -12.47
N VAL A 214 9.44 -0.57 -13.23
CA VAL A 214 8.31 0.21 -12.75
C VAL A 214 7.04 -0.24 -13.46
N TYR A 215 5.96 -0.37 -12.71
CA TYR A 215 4.64 -0.67 -13.21
C TYR A 215 3.74 0.54 -13.05
N ASN A 216 3.20 1.01 -14.16
CA ASN A 216 2.26 2.12 -14.18
C ASN A 216 0.82 1.58 -14.06
N LEU A 217 0.15 1.95 -12.97
CA LEU A 217 -1.20 1.49 -12.62
C LEU A 217 -2.30 2.11 -13.50
N GLU A 218 -2.02 3.21 -14.21
CA GLU A 218 -2.98 3.90 -15.08
C GLU A 218 -3.06 3.22 -16.45
N ASN A 219 -1.91 2.90 -17.04
CA ASN A 219 -1.84 2.34 -18.39
C ASN A 219 -1.55 0.84 -18.42
N ASP A 220 -1.38 0.21 -17.26
CA ASP A 220 -1.20 -1.23 -17.09
C ASP A 220 0.05 -1.76 -17.80
N LYS A 221 1.19 -1.08 -17.65
CA LYS A 221 2.45 -1.44 -18.31
C LYS A 221 3.65 -1.46 -17.39
N TRP A 222 4.56 -2.39 -17.68
CA TRP A 222 5.88 -2.48 -17.10
C TRP A 222 6.91 -1.77 -17.97
N GLU A 223 7.81 -1.03 -17.33
CA GLU A 223 8.95 -0.37 -17.95
C GLU A 223 10.22 -0.74 -17.19
N ALA A 224 11.29 -1.06 -17.92
CA ALA A 224 12.58 -1.36 -17.31
C ALA A 224 13.23 -0.07 -16.78
N LEU A 225 13.85 -0.15 -15.60
CA LEU A 225 14.64 0.92 -15.01
C LEU A 225 16.13 0.61 -15.12
N GLN A 226 16.96 1.59 -14.74
CA GLN A 226 18.39 1.37 -14.58
C GLN A 226 18.65 0.23 -13.58
N ASN A 227 19.57 -0.67 -13.91
CA ASN A 227 19.96 -1.75 -13.00
C ASN A 227 20.72 -1.20 -11.78
N LEU A 228 20.53 -1.85 -10.64
CA LEU A 228 21.33 -1.68 -9.44
C LEU A 228 22.79 -2.10 -9.67
N SER A 229 23.72 -1.46 -8.98
CA SER A 229 25.13 -1.86 -8.98
C SER A 229 25.38 -3.16 -8.21
N THR A 230 24.50 -3.48 -7.25
CA THR A 230 24.64 -4.57 -6.26
C THR A 230 23.51 -5.60 -6.34
N SER A 231 23.78 -6.82 -5.88
CA SER A 231 22.79 -7.91 -5.74
C SER A 231 22.39 -8.16 -4.29
N LYS A 232 22.84 -7.36 -3.32
CA LYS A 232 22.60 -7.60 -1.88
C LYS A 232 21.15 -7.46 -1.43
N PHE A 233 20.27 -7.02 -2.33
CA PHE A 233 18.84 -6.84 -2.08
C PHE A 233 17.98 -8.04 -2.50
N SER A 234 18.57 -9.15 -2.98
CA SER A 234 17.81 -10.30 -3.51
C SER A 234 17.53 -11.43 -2.51
N GLY A 235 17.94 -11.25 -1.25
CA GLY A 235 17.92 -12.30 -0.21
C GLY A 235 16.82 -12.15 0.84
N GLU A 236 16.09 -11.03 0.84
CA GLU A 236 15.00 -10.75 1.79
C GLU A 236 13.97 -9.87 1.09
N ALA A 237 12.69 -10.05 1.41
CA ALA A 237 11.64 -9.15 0.95
C ALA A 237 11.77 -7.81 1.69
N MET A 238 11.60 -6.69 0.98
CA MET A 238 11.75 -5.36 1.56
C MET A 238 10.72 -4.39 1.00
N ASN A 239 10.26 -3.47 1.86
CA ASN A 239 9.50 -2.31 1.43
C ASN A 239 10.44 -1.11 1.26
N ALA A 240 10.43 -0.49 0.09
CA ALA A 240 11.06 0.80 -0.11
C ALA A 240 10.19 1.90 0.50
N VAL A 241 10.81 2.76 1.29
CA VAL A 241 10.15 3.92 1.89
C VAL A 241 10.13 5.05 0.87
N SER A 242 8.95 5.49 0.47
CA SER A 242 8.78 6.65 -0.41
C SER A 242 8.80 7.94 0.41
N ASN A 243 9.66 8.88 0.03
CA ASN A 243 9.72 10.20 0.65
C ASN A 243 10.23 11.24 -0.36
N ASN A 244 9.51 12.36 -0.52
CA ASN A 244 9.88 13.47 -1.41
C ASN A 244 10.35 13.03 -2.81
N ASN A 245 9.51 12.25 -3.52
CA ASN A 245 9.80 11.73 -4.86
C ASN A 245 11.02 10.80 -4.96
N LYS A 246 11.43 10.21 -3.84
CA LYS A 246 12.54 9.26 -3.77
C LYS A 246 12.13 7.99 -3.06
N LEU A 247 12.72 6.87 -3.47
CA LEU A 247 12.54 5.57 -2.83
C LEU A 247 13.83 5.18 -2.11
N TYR A 248 13.70 4.85 -0.83
CA TYR A 248 14.82 4.52 0.05
C TYR A 248 14.66 3.09 0.54
N PHE A 249 15.72 2.30 0.44
CA PHE A 249 15.75 0.96 1.04
C PHE A 249 17.16 0.58 1.43
N VAL A 250 17.24 -0.30 2.43
CA VAL A 250 18.49 -0.74 3.03
C VAL A 250 18.46 -2.26 3.14
N SER A 251 19.59 -2.90 2.86
CA SER A 251 19.73 -4.36 2.93
C SER A 251 19.43 -4.86 4.35
N GLY A 252 18.83 -6.04 4.44
CA GLY A 252 18.38 -6.66 5.68
C GLY A 252 19.46 -6.95 6.73
N ARG A 253 19.01 -7.40 7.92
CA ARG A 253 19.82 -7.46 9.16
C ARG A 253 20.99 -8.46 9.12
N GLY A 254 20.96 -9.44 8.21
CA GLY A 254 21.99 -10.48 8.07
C GLY A 254 23.16 -10.14 7.14
N VAL A 255 23.17 -8.95 6.54
CA VAL A 255 24.19 -8.57 5.55
C VAL A 255 25.38 -7.89 6.24
N PHE A 256 26.55 -8.56 6.25
CA PHE A 256 27.79 -8.09 6.88
C PHE A 256 28.19 -6.66 6.50
N SER A 257 27.91 -6.24 5.27
CA SER A 257 28.14 -4.89 4.76
C SER A 257 26.82 -4.29 4.30
N LYS A 258 26.17 -3.60 5.23
CA LYS A 258 24.87 -2.96 5.03
C LYS A 258 24.93 -1.96 3.88
N GLU A 259 24.03 -2.12 2.93
CA GLU A 259 23.96 -1.30 1.73
C GLU A 259 22.64 -0.55 1.69
N GLY A 260 22.69 0.76 1.43
CA GLY A 260 21.53 1.63 1.39
C GLY A 260 21.54 2.41 0.09
N VAL A 261 20.43 2.39 -0.62
CA VAL A 261 20.29 2.99 -1.95
C VAL A 261 19.08 3.92 -1.97
N VAL A 262 19.21 4.99 -2.75
CA VAL A 262 18.14 5.96 -3.01
C VAL A 262 17.89 6.03 -4.51
N TYR A 263 16.64 5.80 -4.92
CA TYR A 263 16.20 6.06 -6.28
C TYR A 263 15.50 7.40 -6.35
N ASP A 264 15.93 8.29 -7.24
CA ASP A 264 15.27 9.54 -7.52
C ASP A 264 14.39 9.38 -8.77
N ILE A 265 13.07 9.53 -8.62
CA ILE A 265 12.13 9.30 -9.72
C ILE A 265 12.17 10.42 -10.77
N ILE A 266 12.65 11.61 -10.38
CA ILE A 266 12.72 12.78 -11.27
C ILE A 266 13.93 12.65 -12.18
N THR A 267 15.10 12.32 -11.61
CA THR A 267 16.32 12.10 -12.39
C THR A 267 16.43 10.68 -12.95
N GLN A 268 15.56 9.76 -12.52
CA GLN A 268 15.53 8.35 -12.88
C GLN A 268 16.88 7.65 -12.65
N SER A 269 17.51 7.95 -11.51
CA SER A 269 18.85 7.45 -11.20
C SER A 269 18.99 6.99 -9.76
N TRP A 270 19.91 6.04 -9.58
CA TRP A 270 20.33 5.55 -8.28
C TRP A 270 21.41 6.44 -7.69
N SER A 271 21.37 6.62 -6.37
CA SER A 271 22.38 7.34 -5.59
C SER A 271 22.63 6.65 -4.25
N GLU A 272 23.77 6.94 -3.64
CA GLU A 272 24.10 6.42 -2.32
C GLU A 272 23.25 7.09 -1.23
N MET A 273 22.83 6.29 -0.25
CA MET A 273 22.14 6.79 0.93
C MET A 273 23.11 7.48 1.90
N SER A 274 22.66 8.51 2.61
CA SER A 274 23.48 9.19 3.62
C SER A 274 24.00 8.19 4.67
N PRO A 275 25.25 8.36 5.16
CA PRO A 275 25.86 7.41 6.07
C PRO A 275 25.05 7.14 7.35
N GLY A 276 24.56 8.18 8.00
CA GLY A 276 23.80 8.09 9.24
C GLY A 276 22.40 7.51 9.06
N LEU A 277 21.69 7.90 7.99
CA LEU A 277 20.42 7.28 7.61
C LEU A 277 20.61 5.76 7.40
N LYS A 278 21.61 5.36 6.61
CA LYS A 278 21.94 3.95 6.34
C LYS A 278 22.32 3.19 7.61
N GLN A 279 23.24 3.71 8.41
CA GLN A 279 23.75 3.02 9.61
C GLN A 279 22.67 2.86 10.69
N GLY A 280 21.85 3.89 10.89
CA GLY A 280 20.78 3.89 11.89
C GLY A 280 19.54 3.07 11.52
N TRP A 281 19.39 2.63 10.27
CA TRP A 281 18.22 1.88 9.77
C TRP A 281 18.10 0.45 10.32
N LYS A 282 17.91 0.26 11.63
CA LYS A 282 18.00 -1.05 12.32
C LYS A 282 16.66 -1.75 12.54
N GLY A 283 15.65 -1.46 11.72
CA GLY A 283 14.33 -2.05 11.82
C GLY A 283 13.39 -1.57 10.72
N PRO A 284 12.09 -1.90 10.82
CA PRO A 284 11.13 -1.39 9.86
C PRO A 284 11.04 0.13 9.94
N CYS A 285 10.86 0.76 8.79
CA CYS A 285 10.93 2.19 8.60
C CYS A 285 9.79 2.63 7.71
N VAL A 286 9.32 3.86 7.92
CA VAL A 286 8.28 4.49 7.13
C VAL A 286 8.50 5.99 7.08
N ALA A 287 8.00 6.65 6.05
CA ALA A 287 8.00 8.10 5.97
C ALA A 287 6.58 8.64 6.23
N VAL A 288 6.49 9.63 7.10
CA VAL A 288 5.24 10.35 7.37
C VAL A 288 5.55 11.83 7.38
N ASN A 289 4.80 12.62 6.60
CA ASN A 289 4.96 14.08 6.50
C ASN A 289 6.41 14.52 6.24
N GLY A 290 7.10 13.85 5.31
CA GLY A 290 8.47 14.20 4.93
C GLY A 290 9.57 13.68 5.87
N LYS A 291 9.22 13.11 7.03
CA LYS A 291 10.16 12.61 8.03
C LYS A 291 10.20 11.09 8.05
N PHE A 292 11.38 10.51 8.24
CA PHE A 292 11.53 9.07 8.44
C PHE A 292 11.33 8.71 9.91
N TYR A 293 10.53 7.68 10.13
CA TYR A 293 10.29 7.05 11.43
C TYR A 293 10.71 5.60 11.35
N LEU A 294 11.38 5.13 12.39
CA LEU A 294 11.88 3.77 12.47
C LEU A 294 11.60 3.17 13.83
N ILE A 295 11.25 1.89 13.85
CA ILE A 295 11.13 1.13 15.09
C ILE A 295 12.32 0.20 15.21
N GLU A 296 13.17 0.43 16.20
CA GLU A 296 14.31 -0.43 16.50
C GLU A 296 13.84 -1.65 17.29
N THR A 297 13.67 -2.79 16.61
CA THR A 297 13.33 -4.07 17.22
C THR A 297 14.58 -4.93 17.45
N PRO A 298 14.72 -5.65 18.57
CA PRO A 298 13.73 -5.81 19.65
C PRO A 298 13.81 -4.75 20.75
N ALA A 299 14.59 -3.68 20.58
CA ALA A 299 14.81 -2.67 21.62
C ALA A 299 13.56 -1.85 21.99
N GLY A 300 12.50 -1.89 21.17
CA GLY A 300 11.22 -1.22 21.44
C GLY A 300 11.33 0.31 21.39
N LYS A 301 12.18 0.85 20.51
CA LYS A 301 12.42 2.30 20.41
C LYS A 301 11.88 2.85 19.11
N LEU A 302 10.99 3.84 19.19
CA LEU A 302 10.59 4.66 18.04
C LEU A 302 11.59 5.80 17.87
N LYS A 303 12.17 5.91 16.69
CA LYS A 303 13.14 6.93 16.31
C LYS A 303 12.65 7.76 15.14
N VAL A 304 13.03 9.03 15.13
CA VAL A 304 12.85 9.95 14.01
C VAL A 304 14.21 10.37 13.46
N TYR A 305 14.33 10.43 12.14
CA TYR A 305 15.58 10.85 11.49
C TYR A 305 15.66 12.38 11.40
N ALA A 306 16.77 12.94 11.86
CA ALA A 306 17.11 14.36 11.78
C ALA A 306 18.11 14.58 10.62
N PRO A 307 17.65 15.01 9.42
CA PRO A 307 18.51 15.12 8.25
C PRO A 307 19.65 16.14 8.42
N GLU A 308 19.44 17.21 9.18
CA GLU A 308 20.44 18.25 9.44
C GLU A 308 21.69 17.73 10.18
N ARG A 309 21.52 16.67 10.97
CA ARG A 309 22.60 16.04 11.76
C ARG A 309 23.03 14.68 11.21
N ASP A 310 22.30 14.13 10.23
CA ASP A 310 22.44 12.74 9.77
C ASP A 310 22.34 11.73 10.94
N GLU A 311 21.41 11.98 11.87
CA GLU A 311 21.27 11.21 13.12
C GLU A 311 19.82 10.79 13.38
N TRP A 312 19.64 9.80 14.26
CA TRP A 312 18.33 9.30 14.67
C TRP A 312 18.06 9.63 16.13
N ASP A 313 17.01 10.41 16.38
CA ASP A 313 16.56 10.78 17.72
C ASP A 313 15.52 9.78 18.22
N ILE A 314 15.59 9.40 19.50
CA ILE A 314 14.59 8.54 20.13
C ILE A 314 13.44 9.43 20.63
N ILE A 315 12.22 9.14 20.17
CA ILE A 315 11.02 9.88 20.56
C ILE A 315 10.07 9.09 21.47
N MET A 316 10.20 7.77 21.50
CA MET A 316 9.45 6.89 22.41
C MET A 316 10.20 5.59 22.66
N VAL A 317 10.06 5.05 23.88
CA VAL A 317 10.50 3.71 24.25
C VAL A 317 9.32 2.99 24.90
N ASP A 318 8.89 1.89 24.31
CA ASP A 318 7.77 1.09 24.81
C ASP A 318 7.96 -0.39 24.41
N SER A 319 7.72 -1.31 25.34
CA SER A 319 7.88 -2.75 25.10
C SER A 319 6.95 -3.28 24.02
N ARG A 320 5.80 -2.64 23.79
CA ARG A 320 4.86 -2.95 22.70
C ARG A 320 5.44 -2.67 21.32
N LEU A 321 6.58 -2.00 21.21
CA LEU A 321 7.23 -1.78 19.92
C LEU A 321 8.23 -2.88 19.56
N ALA A 322 8.55 -3.79 20.48
CA ALA A 322 9.67 -4.72 20.34
C ALA A 322 9.52 -5.75 19.20
N ASN A 323 8.29 -6.10 18.81
CA ASN A 323 8.03 -7.20 17.86
C ASN A 323 7.30 -6.75 16.59
N LEU A 324 7.38 -5.46 16.24
CA LEU A 324 6.73 -4.92 15.04
C LEU A 324 7.56 -5.20 13.78
N GLU A 325 6.88 -5.60 12.69
CA GLU A 325 7.53 -5.99 11.42
C GLU A 325 7.08 -5.16 10.22
N VAL A 326 5.78 -4.95 10.02
CA VAL A 326 5.26 -4.13 8.92
C VAL A 326 4.83 -2.79 9.48
N LEU A 327 5.29 -1.70 8.86
CA LEU A 327 4.88 -0.33 9.17
C LEU A 327 4.28 0.32 7.93
N ILE A 328 3.11 0.92 8.10
CA ILE A 328 2.45 1.75 7.09
C ILE A 328 2.17 3.10 7.71
N GLY A 329 2.59 4.16 7.03
CA GLY A 329 2.45 5.54 7.47
C GLY A 329 1.24 6.16 6.82
N THR A 330 0.38 6.79 7.60
CA THR A 330 -0.73 7.60 7.09
C THR A 330 -0.88 8.84 7.95
N LYS A 331 -0.92 10.04 7.34
CA LYS A 331 -1.36 11.31 7.96
C LYS A 331 -1.13 11.43 9.48
N GLY A 332 0.14 11.41 9.93
CA GLY A 332 0.49 11.57 11.35
C GLY A 332 0.30 10.33 12.24
N LYS A 333 0.07 9.15 11.66
CA LYS A 333 -0.06 7.86 12.33
C LYS A 333 0.78 6.80 11.63
N ILE A 334 1.19 5.80 12.40
CA ILE A 334 1.89 4.62 11.91
C ILE A 334 1.06 3.41 12.32
N VAL A 335 0.58 2.65 11.34
CA VAL A 335 -0.09 1.38 11.54
C VAL A 335 0.96 0.27 11.46
N ALA A 336 0.96 -0.61 12.45
CA ALA A 336 1.93 -1.67 12.59
C ALA A 336 1.27 -3.00 12.93
N ILE A 337 1.88 -4.09 12.47
CA ILE A 337 1.51 -5.45 12.88
C ILE A 337 2.71 -6.15 13.51
N GLU A 338 2.40 -7.03 14.44
CA GLU A 338 3.38 -7.89 15.09
C GLU A 338 3.84 -9.02 14.17
N ALA A 339 5.08 -9.45 14.35
CA ALA A 339 5.58 -10.69 13.78
C ALA A 339 4.65 -11.85 14.18
N ALA A 340 4.37 -12.73 13.22
CA ALA A 340 3.80 -14.03 13.50
C ALA A 340 4.69 -14.78 14.50
N SER A 341 4.17 -15.13 15.68
CA SER A 341 4.90 -15.99 16.62
C SER A 341 5.21 -17.34 15.96
N LEU A 342 6.45 -17.81 16.08
CA LEU A 342 6.88 -19.15 15.63
C LEU A 342 6.17 -20.30 16.36
N LYS A 343 5.52 -20.00 17.48
CA LYS A 343 4.64 -20.93 18.15
C LYS A 343 3.26 -20.71 17.55
N ASP A 344 2.69 -21.76 16.93
CA ASP A 344 1.27 -21.90 16.58
C ASP A 344 0.42 -21.72 17.86
N ASP A 345 0.41 -20.51 18.40
CA ASP A 345 -0.46 -20.15 19.49
C ASP A 345 -1.76 -19.69 18.83
N GLU A 346 -2.60 -20.67 18.49
CA GLU A 346 -3.94 -20.51 17.92
C GLU A 346 -4.84 -19.56 18.73
N THR A 347 -4.37 -19.12 19.90
CA THR A 347 -5.11 -18.35 20.90
C THR A 347 -4.79 -16.85 20.92
N ASN A 348 -3.77 -16.37 20.20
CA ASN A 348 -3.46 -14.93 20.18
C ASN A 348 -3.99 -14.27 18.89
N PRO A 349 -5.21 -13.68 18.89
CA PRO A 349 -5.65 -12.86 17.78
C PRO A 349 -4.61 -11.77 17.54
N GLY A 350 -4.06 -11.70 16.33
CA GLY A 350 -3.03 -10.71 16.01
C GLY A 350 -3.49 -9.30 16.43
N VAL A 351 -2.60 -8.50 17.00
CA VAL A 351 -2.93 -7.12 17.39
C VAL A 351 -2.41 -6.17 16.32
N LEU A 352 -3.30 -5.33 15.82
CA LEU A 352 -2.93 -4.21 14.98
C LEU A 352 -2.65 -3.00 15.86
N ARG A 353 -1.43 -2.47 15.82
CA ARG A 353 -1.04 -1.31 16.63
C ARG A 353 -1.08 -0.04 15.80
N VAL A 354 -1.74 0.99 16.30
CA VAL A 354 -1.74 2.32 15.71
C VAL A 354 -0.95 3.24 16.63
N ILE A 355 0.14 3.78 16.11
CA ILE A 355 1.00 4.74 16.80
C ILE A 355 0.65 6.14 16.29
N ASP A 356 0.03 6.95 17.12
CA ASP A 356 -0.20 8.36 16.84
C ASP A 356 1.09 9.13 17.09
N ILE A 357 1.65 9.73 16.03
CA ILE A 357 2.87 10.54 16.07
C ILE A 357 2.58 12.04 15.84
N ALA A 358 1.31 12.41 15.67
CA ALA A 358 0.88 13.80 15.54
C ALA A 358 0.62 14.45 16.90
N SER A 359 0.35 13.63 17.93
CA SER A 359 0.21 14.05 19.32
C SER A 359 1.54 14.56 19.90
N ASP A 360 1.49 15.50 20.84
CA ASP A 360 2.68 16.09 21.51
C ASP A 360 3.60 15.03 22.12
N ALA A 361 3.01 13.96 22.65
CA ALA A 361 3.67 12.73 23.00
C ALA A 361 3.05 11.59 22.19
N PRO A 362 3.83 10.71 21.53
CA PRO A 362 3.24 9.66 20.73
C PRO A 362 2.39 8.72 21.60
N GLN A 363 1.31 8.18 21.04
CA GLN A 363 0.41 7.26 21.75
C GLN A 363 0.23 5.96 20.97
N ILE A 364 0.07 4.84 21.68
CA ILE A 364 -0.14 3.52 21.08
C ILE A 364 -1.55 3.05 21.40
N LEU A 365 -2.31 2.74 20.35
CA LEU A 365 -3.62 2.12 20.41
C LEU A 365 -3.54 0.70 19.83
N ASP A 366 -4.00 -0.28 20.60
CA ASP A 366 -4.09 -1.66 20.17
C ASP A 366 -5.50 -1.95 19.65
N ILE A 367 -5.60 -2.45 18.43
CA ILE A 367 -6.85 -2.84 17.77
C ILE A 367 -6.86 -4.37 17.66
N PRO A 368 -7.78 -5.07 18.35
CA PRO A 368 -7.86 -6.52 18.28
C PRO A 368 -8.39 -6.95 16.91
N VAL A 369 -7.76 -7.95 16.32
CA VAL A 369 -8.24 -8.61 15.11
C VAL A 369 -9.13 -9.76 15.53
N GLN A 370 -10.39 -9.78 15.10
CA GLN A 370 -11.38 -10.71 15.64
C GLN A 370 -11.11 -12.17 15.28
N GLU A 371 -10.53 -12.43 14.10
CA GLU A 371 -10.33 -13.77 13.56
C GLU A 371 -9.05 -13.83 12.73
N GLY A 372 -8.29 -14.91 12.88
CA GLY A 372 -7.12 -15.21 12.07
C GLY A 372 -5.86 -14.40 12.41
N GLN A 373 -4.80 -14.65 11.65
CA GLN A 373 -3.52 -14.00 11.79
C GLN A 373 -3.33 -12.94 10.71
N VAL A 374 -3.01 -11.71 11.09
CA VAL A 374 -2.70 -10.65 10.11
C VAL A 374 -1.31 -10.88 9.54
N VAL A 375 -1.23 -10.95 8.21
CA VAL A 375 -0.01 -11.23 7.45
C VAL A 375 0.56 -9.96 6.83
N CYS A 376 -0.32 -9.08 6.37
CA CYS A 376 0.06 -7.83 5.72
C CYS A 376 -1.00 -6.78 6.03
N VAL A 377 -0.59 -5.51 6.09
CA VAL A 377 -1.47 -4.37 6.28
C VAL A 377 -1.15 -3.30 5.25
N GLN A 378 -2.17 -2.60 4.79
CA GLN A 378 -2.10 -1.42 3.93
C GLN A 378 -3.13 -0.40 4.40
N VAL A 379 -2.95 0.86 4.03
CA VAL A 379 -3.88 1.94 4.37
C VAL A 379 -4.32 2.61 3.07
N LEU A 380 -5.64 2.67 2.84
CA LEU A 380 -6.25 3.21 1.62
C LEU A 380 -7.52 3.99 1.94
N ALA A 381 -8.00 4.77 0.98
CA ALA A 381 -9.32 5.38 1.04
C ALA A 381 -10.43 4.34 1.24
N MET A 382 -11.55 4.81 1.76
CA MET A 382 -12.76 4.00 1.98
C MET A 382 -13.15 3.19 0.72
N MET A 383 -13.49 1.92 0.95
CA MET A 383 -14.05 1.04 -0.08
C MET A 383 -15.50 1.41 -0.35
N ASN A 384 -15.87 1.54 -1.62
CA ASN A 384 -17.27 1.68 -2.00
C ASN A 384 -18.04 0.42 -1.61
N GLN A 385 -18.99 0.56 -0.69
CA GLN A 385 -19.88 -0.56 -0.38
C GLN A 385 -20.89 -0.67 -1.52
N PRO A 386 -20.97 -1.81 -2.24
CA PRO A 386 -21.99 -1.99 -3.25
C PRO A 386 -23.34 -1.75 -2.61
N SER A 387 -24.09 -0.81 -3.17
CA SER A 387 -25.41 -0.44 -2.67
C SER A 387 -26.26 -1.71 -2.54
N LYS A 388 -27.12 -1.79 -1.50
CA LYS A 388 -27.98 -2.96 -1.26
C LYS A 388 -28.84 -3.38 -2.48
N LEU A 389 -28.94 -2.53 -3.50
CA LEU A 389 -29.66 -2.78 -4.76
C LEU A 389 -28.93 -3.74 -5.72
N GLU A 390 -27.60 -3.91 -5.62
CA GLU A 390 -26.84 -4.75 -6.57
C GLU A 390 -26.74 -6.22 -6.16
N ARG A 391 -27.18 -6.60 -4.96
CA ARG A 391 -27.28 -8.03 -4.55
C ARG A 391 -28.43 -8.79 -5.25
N GLY A 392 -29.22 -8.11 -6.08
CA GLY A 392 -30.40 -8.67 -6.74
C GLY A 392 -30.18 -9.26 -8.13
N GLN A 393 -28.98 -9.22 -8.70
CA GLN A 393 -28.71 -9.82 -10.02
C GLN A 393 -27.64 -10.91 -9.94
N SER A 394 -28.00 -12.01 -9.29
CA SER A 394 -27.42 -13.31 -9.61
C SER A 394 -27.96 -13.75 -10.97
N TYR A 395 -27.10 -13.75 -11.99
CA TYR A 395 -27.39 -14.39 -13.27
C TYR A 395 -27.45 -15.92 -13.06
N PHE A 396 -28.54 -16.50 -13.56
CA PHE A 396 -28.74 -17.95 -13.72
C PHE A 396 -27.76 -18.55 -14.73
#